data_AF-A0A137SSX0-F1
#
_entry.id   AF-A0A137SSX0-F1
#
_cell.length_a   1.000
_cell.length_b   1.000
_cell.length_c   1.000
_cell.angle_alpha   90.00
_cell.angle_beta   90.00
_cell.angle_gamma   90.00
#
_symmetry.space_group_name_H-M   'P 1'
#
loop_
_entity.id
_entity.type
_entity.pdbx_description
1 polymer ?
#
loop_
_entity_poly.entity_id
_entity_poly.type
_entity_poly.pdbx_seq_one_letter_code
_entity_poly.pdbx_strand_id
1 'polypeptide(L)'
;RISEEELNKMTVKLLDKQRRLLVEKRKREEEEAKRNDEEPPTLEPEDPNAASFTDSKGREHKGVLKIDATCADAEMRYPVDVDIIHDGCRKVTDYIIKVCEMFELHKPRTNYKHARQAYLQLVKKAKKKGKMVRDTIGVMLNYLRKDIHILMDMLAKNKTYYESLFLL
;
A
#
# COMPACT_ATOMS: atom_id res chain seq x y z
N ARG A 1 -22.85 -3.89 -30.15
CA ARG A 1 -22.34 -4.34 -28.84
C ARG A 1 -21.88 -5.77 -29.04
N ILE A 2 -20.64 -6.11 -28.68
CA ILE A 2 -20.14 -7.49 -28.78
C ILE A 2 -21.00 -8.35 -27.84
N SER A 3 -21.49 -9.48 -28.31
CA SER A 3 -22.29 -10.39 -27.48
C SER A 3 -21.41 -11.20 -26.52
N GLU A 4 -21.97 -11.69 -25.42
CA GLU A 4 -21.24 -12.53 -24.46
C GLU A 4 -20.71 -13.82 -25.14
N GLU A 5 -21.46 -14.35 -26.11
CA GLU A 5 -21.05 -15.50 -26.91
C GLU A 5 -19.84 -15.20 -27.80
N GLU A 6 -19.79 -14.02 -28.41
CA GLU A 6 -18.64 -13.57 -29.21
C GLU A 6 -17.41 -13.40 -28.33
N LEU A 7 -17.58 -12.82 -27.14
CA LEU A 7 -16.51 -12.64 -26.16
C LEU A 7 -15.94 -14.00 -25.70
N ASN A 8 -16.82 -14.96 -25.40
CA ASN A 8 -16.43 -16.32 -25.02
C ASN A 8 -15.69 -17.04 -26.16
N LYS A 9 -16.17 -16.92 -27.40
CA LYS A 9 -15.50 -17.49 -28.59
C LYS A 9 -14.10 -16.90 -28.80
N MET A 10 -13.92 -15.60 -28.58
CA MET A 10 -12.59 -14.98 -28.66
C MET A 10 -11.66 -15.47 -27.55
N THR A 11 -12.20 -15.61 -26.34
CA THR A 11 -11.43 -16.11 -25.18
C THR A 11 -10.92 -17.54 -25.42
N VAL A 12 -11.78 -18.44 -25.90
CA VAL A 12 -11.39 -19.82 -26.23
C VAL A 12 -10.29 -19.85 -27.31
N LYS A 13 -10.44 -19.03 -28.37
CA LYS A 13 -9.42 -18.93 -29.43
C LYS A 13 -8.06 -18.44 -28.92
N LEU A 14 -8.05 -17.50 -27.96
CA LEU A 14 -6.83 -17.01 -27.33
C LEU A 14 -6.16 -18.06 -26.46
N LEU A 15 -6.94 -18.82 -25.69
CA LEU A 15 -6.45 -19.94 -24.88
C LEU A 15 -5.85 -21.04 -25.75
N ASP A 16 -6.51 -21.41 -26.85
CA ASP A 16 -5.98 -22.40 -27.79
C ASP A 16 -4.67 -21.92 -28.44
N LYS A 17 -4.58 -20.63 -28.77
CA LYS A 17 -3.35 -20.03 -29.31
C LYS A 17 -2.21 -20.07 -28.30
N GLN A 18 -2.47 -19.74 -27.03
CA GLN A 18 -1.47 -19.85 -25.96
C GLN A 18 -1.01 -21.29 -25.76
N ARG A 19 -1.92 -22.26 -25.76
CA ARG A 19 -1.58 -23.69 -25.64
C ARG A 19 -0.67 -24.15 -26.78
N ARG A 20 -0.94 -23.73 -28.03
CA ARG A 20 -0.08 -24.04 -29.19
C ARG A 20 1.31 -23.44 -29.04
N LEU A 21 1.40 -22.18 -28.63
CA LEU A 21 2.68 -21.50 -28.41
C LEU A 21 3.51 -22.18 -27.31
N LEU A 22 2.88 -22.62 -26.22
CA LEU A 22 3.56 -23.38 -25.16
C LEU A 22 4.09 -24.73 -25.65
N VAL A 23 3.31 -25.45 -26.47
CA VAL A 23 3.75 -26.71 -27.08
C VAL A 23 4.91 -26.49 -28.06
N GLU A 24 4.85 -25.43 -28.89
CA GLU A 24 5.96 -25.08 -29.77
C GLU A 24 7.21 -24.67 -29.01
N LYS A 25 7.05 -23.87 -27.95
CA LYS A 25 8.16 -23.46 -27.07
C LYS A 25 8.81 -24.67 -26.42
N ARG A 26 8.01 -25.61 -25.90
CA ARG A 26 8.50 -26.87 -25.35
C ARG A 26 9.25 -27.70 -26.38
N LYS A 27 8.71 -27.85 -27.60
CA LYS A 27 9.42 -28.57 -28.67
C LYS A 27 10.77 -27.94 -29.00
N ARG A 28 10.85 -26.60 -29.02
CA ARG A 28 12.12 -25.88 -29.22
C ARG A 28 13.09 -26.11 -28.06
N GLU A 29 12.61 -26.05 -26.82
CA GLU A 29 13.40 -26.32 -25.60
C GLU A 29 13.89 -27.78 -25.56
N GLU A 30 13.07 -28.75 -25.96
CA GLU A 30 13.45 -30.17 -26.09
C GLU A 30 14.47 -30.40 -27.22
N GLU A 31 14.35 -29.69 -28.34
CA GLU A 31 15.32 -29.73 -29.44
C GLU A 31 16.64 -29.05 -29.07
N GLU A 32 16.62 -27.98 -28.27
CA GLU A 32 17.82 -27.32 -27.73
C GLU A 32 18.51 -28.17 -26.68
N ALA A 33 17.77 -28.77 -25.74
CA ALA A 33 18.34 -29.68 -24.73
C ALA A 33 19.01 -30.90 -25.39
N LYS A 34 18.40 -31.47 -26.45
CA LYS A 34 19.02 -32.53 -27.27
C LYS A 34 20.29 -32.11 -28.00
N ARG A 35 20.42 -30.83 -28.39
CA ARG A 35 21.63 -30.30 -29.03
C ARG A 35 22.77 -30.05 -28.02
N ASN A 36 22.42 -29.82 -26.75
CA ASN A 36 23.36 -29.42 -25.70
C ASN A 36 23.71 -30.56 -24.72
N ASP A 37 23.26 -31.80 -24.97
CA ASP A 37 23.38 -32.95 -24.05
C ASP A 37 22.83 -32.65 -22.63
N GLU A 38 21.83 -31.77 -22.52
CA GLU A 38 21.16 -31.43 -21.27
C GLU A 38 19.93 -32.32 -21.04
N GLU A 39 19.66 -32.67 -19.77
CA GLU A 39 18.44 -33.40 -19.41
C GLU A 39 17.19 -32.57 -19.77
N PRO A 40 16.16 -33.20 -20.37
CA PRO A 40 14.92 -32.50 -20.72
C PRO A 40 14.26 -31.88 -19.49
N PRO A 41 13.57 -30.73 -19.63
CA PRO A 41 12.83 -30.12 -18.54
C PRO A 41 11.79 -31.11 -18.00
N THR A 42 11.89 -31.45 -16.71
CA THR A 42 10.94 -32.31 -16.00
C THR A 42 9.54 -31.69 -16.04
N LEU A 43 8.51 -32.49 -16.32
CA LEU A 43 7.12 -32.07 -16.16
C LEU A 43 6.90 -31.71 -14.69
N GLU A 44 6.51 -30.47 -14.41
CA GLU A 44 6.07 -30.09 -13.07
C GLU A 44 4.90 -31.01 -12.67
N PRO A 45 4.99 -31.73 -11.53
CA PRO A 45 3.88 -32.54 -11.05
C PRO A 45 2.68 -31.65 -10.75
N GLU A 46 1.48 -32.17 -11.00
CA GLU A 46 0.24 -31.50 -10.60
C GLU A 46 0.26 -31.26 -9.09
N ASP A 47 0.15 -29.98 -8.71
CA ASP A 47 0.20 -29.55 -7.32
C ASP A 47 -0.97 -30.19 -6.54
N PRO A 48 -0.70 -31.03 -5.50
CA PRO A 48 -1.73 -31.69 -4.71
C PRO A 48 -2.64 -30.70 -3.94
N ASN A 49 -2.30 -29.42 -3.88
CA ASN A 49 -3.14 -28.35 -3.32
C ASN A 49 -4.11 -27.70 -4.32
N ALA A 50 -4.27 -28.23 -5.53
CA ALA A 50 -5.27 -27.77 -6.49
C ALA A 50 -6.71 -28.18 -6.09
N ALA A 51 -7.21 -27.62 -5.00
CA ALA A 51 -8.59 -27.82 -4.58
C ALA A 51 -9.55 -27.24 -5.64
N SER A 52 -10.53 -28.03 -6.07
CA SER A 52 -11.60 -27.57 -6.96
C SER A 52 -12.47 -26.54 -6.24
N PHE A 53 -12.64 -25.36 -6.82
CA PHE A 53 -13.51 -24.30 -6.28
C PHE A 53 -14.66 -24.03 -7.24
N THR A 54 -15.88 -23.98 -6.71
CA THR A 54 -17.08 -23.64 -7.47
C THR A 54 -17.44 -22.17 -7.25
N ASP A 55 -17.53 -21.39 -8.32
CA ASP A 55 -17.89 -19.98 -8.22
C ASP A 55 -19.39 -19.76 -7.94
N SER A 56 -19.78 -18.52 -7.67
CA SER A 56 -21.18 -18.12 -7.44
C SER A 56 -22.12 -18.33 -8.63
N LYS A 57 -21.58 -18.71 -9.80
CA LYS A 57 -22.34 -19.06 -11.01
C LYS A 57 -22.33 -20.57 -11.28
N GLY A 58 -21.86 -21.38 -10.33
CA GLY A 58 -21.87 -22.85 -10.41
C GLY A 58 -20.81 -23.44 -11.35
N ARG A 59 -19.77 -22.68 -11.74
CA ARG A 59 -18.69 -23.18 -12.60
C ARG A 59 -17.58 -23.76 -11.73
N GLU A 60 -17.17 -24.99 -12.02
CA GLU A 60 -16.05 -25.65 -11.36
C GLU A 60 -14.72 -25.20 -11.95
N HIS A 61 -13.88 -24.58 -11.12
CA HIS A 61 -12.52 -24.20 -11.47
C HIS A 61 -11.55 -25.21 -10.89
N LYS A 62 -10.69 -25.78 -11.76
CA LYS A 62 -9.61 -26.70 -11.38
C LYS A 62 -8.28 -26.00 -11.61
N GLY A 63 -7.57 -25.66 -10.53
CA GLY A 63 -6.29 -24.96 -10.56
C GLY A 63 -5.93 -24.37 -9.19
N VAL A 64 -4.65 -24.10 -8.96
CA VAL A 64 -4.16 -23.48 -7.71
C VAL A 64 -4.26 -21.97 -7.83
N LEU A 65 -5.07 -21.33 -6.96
CA LEU A 65 -5.08 -19.87 -6.85
C LEU A 65 -3.80 -19.41 -6.14
N LYS A 66 -2.80 -18.98 -6.91
CA LYS A 66 -1.59 -18.36 -6.38
C LYS A 66 -1.88 -16.89 -6.05
N ILE A 67 -2.12 -16.60 -4.78
CA ILE A 67 -2.23 -15.23 -4.26
C ILE A 67 -0.82 -14.75 -3.95
N ASP A 68 -0.17 -14.10 -4.92
CA ASP A 68 1.13 -13.48 -4.71
C ASP A 68 0.93 -12.04 -4.19
N ALA A 69 1.50 -11.75 -3.02
CA ALA A 69 1.51 -10.41 -2.45
C ALA A 69 2.24 -9.39 -3.34
N THR A 70 3.14 -9.82 -4.22
CA THR A 70 3.83 -8.94 -5.18
C THR A 70 2.95 -8.53 -6.37
N CYS A 71 1.87 -9.27 -6.62
CA CYS A 71 0.96 -9.08 -7.76
C CYS A 71 -0.31 -8.30 -7.39
N ALA A 72 -0.58 -8.08 -6.10
CA ALA A 72 -1.63 -7.18 -5.64
C ALA A 72 -1.10 -5.75 -5.57
N ASP A 73 -1.81 -4.79 -6.19
CA ASP A 73 -1.52 -3.36 -6.02
C ASP A 73 -1.66 -3.01 -4.54
N ALA A 74 -0.54 -2.89 -3.83
CA ALA A 74 -0.54 -2.34 -2.50
C ALA A 74 -0.87 -0.85 -2.63
N GLU A 75 -2.05 -0.42 -2.19
CA GLU A 75 -2.40 1.00 -2.01
C GLU A 75 -1.61 1.63 -0.83
N MET A 76 -0.32 1.32 -0.72
CA MET A 76 0.57 1.95 0.24
C MET A 76 1.20 3.16 -0.44
N ARG A 77 0.78 4.35 -0.01
CA ARG A 77 1.40 5.60 -0.46
C ARG A 77 2.89 5.58 -0.13
N TYR A 78 3.74 5.83 -1.12
CA TYR A 78 5.18 5.93 -0.90
C TYR A 78 5.47 7.06 0.12
N PRO A 79 6.21 6.80 1.20
CA PRO A 79 6.47 7.79 2.22
C PRO A 79 7.37 8.90 1.66
N VAL A 80 6.92 10.14 1.76
CA VAL A 80 7.69 11.33 1.41
C VAL A 80 7.84 12.17 2.68
N ASP A 81 9.00 12.78 2.90
CA ASP A 81 9.30 13.60 4.09
C ASP A 81 8.16 14.56 4.47
N VAL A 82 7.59 15.23 3.47
CA VAL A 82 6.46 16.15 3.65
C VAL A 82 5.23 15.45 4.25
N ASP A 83 4.89 14.28 3.73
CA ASP A 83 3.72 13.51 4.18
C ASP A 83 3.97 12.99 5.61
N ILE A 84 5.16 12.45 5.87
CA ILE A 84 5.58 11.96 7.20
C ILE A 84 5.48 13.07 8.25
N ILE A 85 6.00 14.26 7.94
CA ILE A 85 5.98 15.39 8.89
C ILE A 85 4.56 15.88 9.13
N HIS A 86 3.71 15.91 8.10
CA HIS A 86 2.30 16.28 8.26
C HIS A 86 1.55 15.30 9.17
N ASP A 87 1.78 14.00 8.99
CA ASP A 87 1.18 12.95 9.82
C ASP A 87 1.69 13.03 11.26
N GLY A 88 2.98 13.35 11.45
CA GLY A 88 3.56 13.65 12.75
C GLY A 88 2.86 14.82 13.45
N CYS A 89 2.63 15.94 12.75
CA CYS A 89 1.91 17.09 13.30
C CYS A 89 0.49 16.71 13.76
N ARG A 90 -0.22 15.91 12.94
CA ARG A 90 -1.56 15.42 13.26
C ARG A 90 -1.52 14.55 14.52
N LYS A 91 -0.60 13.58 14.56
CA LYS A 91 -0.50 12.59 15.64
C LYS A 91 -0.18 13.23 17.00
N VAL A 92 0.76 14.18 17.03
CA VAL A 92 1.10 14.92 18.27
C VAL A 92 -0.10 15.75 18.75
N THR A 93 -0.82 16.40 17.82
CA THR A 93 -2.04 17.13 18.15
C THR A 93 -3.13 16.20 18.70
N ASP A 94 -3.32 15.03 18.10
CA ASP A 94 -4.28 14.03 18.58
C ASP A 94 -3.92 13.57 20.01
N TYR A 95 -2.64 13.37 20.32
CA TYR A 95 -2.20 13.02 21.67
C TYR A 95 -2.49 14.12 22.70
N ILE A 96 -2.21 15.38 22.35
CA ILE A 96 -2.55 16.54 23.20
C ILE A 96 -4.06 16.56 23.49
N ILE A 97 -4.88 16.41 22.44
CA ILE A 97 -6.34 16.43 22.57
C ILE A 97 -6.83 15.26 23.43
N LYS A 98 -6.33 14.04 23.19
CA LYS A 98 -6.69 12.84 23.95
C LYS A 98 -6.45 13.04 25.44
N VAL A 99 -5.26 13.52 25.82
CA VAL A 99 -4.93 13.80 27.22
C VAL A 99 -5.84 14.89 27.79
N CYS A 100 -6.08 15.98 27.04
CA CYS A 100 -6.99 17.02 27.51
C CYS A 100 -8.42 16.54 27.73
N GLU A 101 -8.94 15.67 26.85
CA GLU A 101 -10.30 15.15 26.94
C GLU A 101 -10.45 14.13 28.07
N MET A 102 -9.49 13.24 28.24
CA MET A 102 -9.53 12.21 29.29
C MET A 102 -9.44 12.79 30.71
N PHE A 103 -8.72 13.90 30.90
CA PHE A 103 -8.51 14.51 32.21
C PHE A 103 -9.20 15.87 32.36
N GLU A 104 -10.14 16.19 31.47
CA GLU A 104 -10.93 17.44 31.46
C GLU A 104 -10.07 18.72 31.56
N LEU A 105 -8.89 18.70 30.94
CA LEU A 105 -7.97 19.84 30.93
C LEU A 105 -8.37 20.87 29.88
N HIS A 106 -8.00 22.12 30.13
CA HIS A 106 -8.11 23.17 29.13
C HIS A 106 -7.29 22.81 27.87
N LYS A 107 -7.95 22.79 26.71
CA LYS A 107 -7.33 22.46 25.42
C LYS A 107 -6.37 23.57 25.01
N PRO A 108 -5.05 23.30 24.91
CA PRO A 108 -4.11 24.32 24.47
C PRO A 108 -4.32 24.65 22.99
N ARG A 109 -3.85 25.82 22.58
CA ARG A 109 -3.85 26.20 21.17
C ARG A 109 -2.85 25.32 20.40
N THR A 110 -3.36 24.50 19.48
CA THR A 110 -2.51 23.63 18.64
C THR A 110 -2.15 24.31 17.32
N ASN A 111 -0.97 23.97 16.77
CA ASN A 111 -0.48 24.57 15.54
C ASN A 111 -0.85 23.77 14.27
N TYR A 112 -1.54 22.63 14.43
CA TYR A 112 -1.90 21.74 13.32
C TYR A 112 -2.67 22.43 12.19
N LYS A 113 -3.56 23.38 12.50
CA LYS A 113 -4.28 24.14 11.46
C LYS A 113 -3.31 24.85 10.49
N HIS A 114 -2.24 25.44 11.03
CA HIS A 114 -1.22 26.14 10.24
C HIS A 114 -0.31 25.15 9.50
N ALA A 115 0.10 24.05 10.15
CA ALA A 115 0.86 22.99 9.49
C ALA A 115 0.09 22.36 8.32
N ARG A 116 -1.19 22.06 8.51
CA ARG A 116 -2.09 21.55 7.46
C ARG A 116 -2.27 22.53 6.32
N GLN A 117 -2.38 23.83 6.61
CA GLN A 117 -2.48 24.85 5.57
C GLN A 117 -1.21 24.88 4.70
N ALA A 118 -0.02 24.86 5.31
CA ALA A 118 1.25 24.83 4.59
C ALA A 118 1.39 23.56 3.73
N TYR A 119 1.02 22.40 4.29
CA TYR A 119 0.97 21.12 3.57
C TYR A 119 0.05 21.18 2.33
N LEU A 120 -1.18 21.66 2.50
CA LEU A 120 -2.14 21.75 1.40
C LEU A 120 -1.69 22.73 0.33
N GLN A 121 -1.04 23.83 0.70
CA GLN A 121 -0.47 24.77 -0.28
C GLN A 121 0.59 24.12 -1.17
N LEU A 122 1.40 23.19 -0.61
CA LEU A 122 2.40 22.45 -1.36
C LEU A 122 1.78 21.33 -2.21
N VAL A 123 0.89 20.52 -1.65
CA VAL A 123 0.31 19.35 -2.33
C VAL A 123 -0.61 19.75 -3.49
N LYS A 124 -1.33 20.87 -3.37
CA LYS A 124 -2.21 21.37 -4.44
C LYS A 124 -1.46 21.90 -5.67
N LYS A 125 -0.14 22.06 -5.62
CA LYS A 125 0.65 22.55 -6.76
C LYS A 125 0.98 21.41 -7.71
N ALA A 126 0.70 21.62 -9.00
CA ALA A 126 1.02 20.66 -10.05
C ALA A 126 2.53 20.35 -10.17
N LYS A 127 3.39 21.34 -9.90
CA LYS A 127 4.86 21.18 -9.90
C LYS A 127 5.44 21.70 -8.57
N LYS A 128 6.20 20.84 -7.89
CA LYS A 128 6.83 21.13 -6.60
C LYS A 128 8.31 21.48 -6.82
N LYS A 129 8.67 22.76 -6.68
CA LYS A 129 10.08 23.20 -6.76
C LYS A 129 10.82 22.81 -5.48
N GLY A 130 12.07 22.35 -5.58
CA GLY A 130 12.86 21.90 -4.41
C GLY A 130 13.01 22.95 -3.30
N LYS A 131 13.15 24.23 -3.65
CA LYS A 131 13.15 25.32 -2.65
C LYS A 131 11.82 25.39 -1.88
N MET A 132 10.70 25.38 -2.59
CA MET A 132 9.36 25.42 -1.98
C MET A 132 9.13 24.23 -1.04
N VAL A 133 9.55 23.03 -1.45
CA VAL A 133 9.45 21.82 -0.60
C VAL A 133 10.24 22.02 0.70
N ARG A 134 11.50 22.47 0.62
CA ARG A 134 12.34 22.72 1.81
C ARG A 134 11.75 23.79 2.72
N ASP A 135 11.24 24.88 2.16
CA ASP A 135 10.62 25.97 2.92
C ASP A 135 9.37 25.47 3.67
N THR A 136 8.51 24.70 3.00
CA THR A 136 7.31 24.09 3.62
C THR A 136 7.69 23.11 4.73
N ILE A 137 8.70 22.26 4.50
CA ILE A 137 9.24 21.34 5.51
C ILE A 137 9.71 22.11 6.74
N GLY A 138 10.48 23.19 6.56
CA GLY A 138 10.98 24.02 7.66
C GLY A 138 9.84 24.62 8.49
N VAL A 139 8.80 25.14 7.84
CA VAL A 139 7.60 25.68 8.53
C VAL A 139 6.88 24.59 9.31
N MET A 140 6.63 23.42 8.71
CA MET A 140 5.93 22.33 9.38
C MET A 140 6.73 21.74 10.55
N LEU A 141 8.04 21.56 10.40
CA LEU A 141 8.92 21.11 11.48
C LEU A 141 8.92 22.09 12.68
N ASN A 142 8.84 23.39 12.42
CA ASN A 142 8.73 24.38 13.48
C ASN A 142 7.41 24.25 14.26
N TYR A 143 6.29 23.99 13.57
CA TYR A 143 5.01 23.72 14.23
C TYR A 143 5.02 22.40 15.01
N LEU A 144 5.55 21.34 14.41
CA LEU A 144 5.72 20.05 15.08
C LEU A 144 6.53 20.19 16.37
N ARG A 145 7.65 20.93 16.33
CA ARG A 145 8.48 21.20 17.49
C ARG A 145 7.69 21.88 18.61
N LYS A 146 6.89 22.91 18.29
CA LYS A 146 6.05 23.62 19.28
C LYS A 146 5.01 22.69 19.90
N ASP A 147 4.34 21.88 19.09
CA ASP A 147 3.33 20.96 19.58
C ASP A 147 3.97 19.85 20.44
N ILE A 148 5.17 19.36 20.08
CA ILE A 148 5.93 18.42 20.93
C ILE A 148 6.27 19.05 22.28
N HIS A 149 6.70 20.31 22.32
CA HIS A 149 6.96 21.00 23.59
C HIS A 149 5.71 21.09 24.45
N ILE A 150 4.56 21.46 23.88
CA ILE A 150 3.27 21.49 24.60
C ILE A 150 2.96 20.11 25.19
N LEU A 151 3.11 19.05 24.40
CA LEU A 151 2.88 17.68 24.85
C LEU A 151 3.83 17.31 26.00
N MET A 152 5.13 17.57 25.86
CA MET A 152 6.11 17.25 26.90
C MET A 152 5.87 18.03 28.19
N ASP A 153 5.53 19.32 28.10
CA ASP A 153 5.18 20.15 29.26
C ASP A 153 3.92 19.65 29.98
N MET A 154 2.96 19.10 29.23
CA MET A 154 1.80 18.43 29.83
C MET A 154 2.21 17.13 30.53
N LEU A 155 2.94 16.24 29.84
CA LEU A 155 3.37 14.95 30.38
C LEU A 155 4.27 15.10 31.61
N ALA A 156 5.09 16.15 31.68
CA ALA A 156 5.94 16.43 32.82
C ALA A 156 5.15 16.74 34.11
N LYS A 157 3.91 17.20 34.01
CA LYS A 157 3.08 17.54 35.18
C LYS A 157 2.52 16.31 35.89
N ASN A 158 2.18 15.26 35.14
CA ASN A 158 1.59 14.07 35.72
C ASN A 158 1.90 12.82 34.89
N LYS A 159 2.47 11.79 35.55
CA LYS A 159 2.77 10.50 34.93
C LYS A 159 1.52 9.80 34.39
N THR A 160 0.34 10.00 34.98
CA THR A 160 -0.90 9.36 34.51
C THR A 160 -1.30 9.77 33.10
N TYR A 161 -0.89 10.97 32.65
CA TYR A 161 -1.11 11.43 31.28
C TYR A 161 -0.37 10.57 30.27
N TYR A 162 0.83 10.10 30.61
CA TYR A 162 1.60 9.20 29.75
C TYR A 162 0.87 7.86 29.58
N GLU A 163 0.41 7.26 30.67
CA GLU A 163 -0.30 5.97 30.65
C GLU A 163 -1.59 6.05 29.80
N SER A 164 -2.29 7.19 29.86
CA SER A 164 -3.53 7.42 29.09
C SER A 164 -3.32 7.38 27.57
N LEU A 165 -2.10 7.64 27.08
CA LEU A 165 -1.81 7.60 25.66
C LEU A 165 -1.85 6.16 25.11
N PHE A 166 -1.51 5.18 25.94
CA PHE A 166 -1.39 3.76 25.57
C PHE A 166 -2.60 2.90 25.94
N LEU A 167 -3.49 3.40 26.80
CA LEU A 167 -4.78 2.78 27.05
C LEU A 167 -5.67 3.00 25.81
N LEU A 168 -5.96 1.89 25.12
CA LEU A 168 -6.74 1.77 23.88
C LEU A 168 -8.12 1.21 24.21
#